data_AF-A0A6M0AS73-F1
#
_entry.id   AF-A0A6M0AS73-F1
#
_cell.length_a   1.000
_cell.length_b   1.000
_cell.length_c   1.000
_cell.angle_alpha   90.00
_cell.angle_beta   90.00
_cell.angle_gamma   90.00
#
_symmetry.space_group_name_H-M   'P 1'
#
loop_
_entity.id
_entity.type
_entity.pdbx_description
1 polymer ?
#
loop_
_entity_poly.entity_id
_entity_poly.type
_entity_poly.pdbx_seq_one_letter_code
_entity_poly.pdbx_strand_id
1 'polypeptide(L)'
;MTNSITDLPIKAGIVGTGFAAKLRAQTLQADSRSHLLAVCGHTPAKTQEFAETHGTTVVDSWQQLVEHPELDLVFISTINRDHGQIARAALNAGKHVVTEYPLSLDPKEAESLITLANAKGKLLHVEHIELLGGLHQALRQSLPKIGQPVY
;
A
#
# COMPACT_ATOMS: atom_id res chain seq x y z
N MET A 1 -2.50 -27.27 -17.96
CA MET A 1 -3.58 -26.28 -17.73
C MET A 1 -2.96 -25.12 -16.98
N THR A 2 -2.55 -24.08 -17.70
CA THR A 2 -2.02 -22.85 -17.11
C THR A 2 -3.22 -21.98 -16.71
N ASN A 3 -3.52 -21.92 -15.42
CA ASN A 3 -4.50 -20.95 -14.91
C ASN A 3 -3.97 -19.55 -15.25
N SER A 4 -4.63 -18.87 -16.18
CA SER A 4 -4.35 -17.47 -16.48
C SER A 4 -4.83 -16.64 -15.29
N ILE A 5 -3.90 -16.07 -14.53
CA ILE A 5 -4.17 -15.17 -13.38
C ILE A 5 -4.74 -13.81 -13.86
N THR A 6 -5.12 -13.68 -15.13
CA THR A 6 -5.40 -12.39 -15.79
C THR A 6 -6.84 -11.90 -15.73
N ASP A 7 -7.79 -12.70 -15.25
CA ASP A 7 -9.22 -12.41 -15.48
C ASP A 7 -10.00 -11.90 -14.27
N LEU A 8 -9.39 -11.86 -13.07
CA LEU A 8 -10.07 -11.36 -11.86
C LEU A 8 -9.38 -10.09 -11.35
N PRO A 9 -10.16 -9.05 -10.98
CA PRO A 9 -9.59 -7.84 -10.40
C PRO A 9 -8.95 -8.16 -9.05
N ILE A 10 -7.76 -7.63 -8.81
CA ILE A 10 -7.05 -7.72 -7.53
C ILE A 10 -7.90 -7.07 -6.44
N LYS A 11 -8.29 -7.84 -5.43
CA LYS A 11 -9.08 -7.34 -4.30
C LYS A 11 -8.14 -6.68 -3.28
N ALA A 12 -8.29 -5.37 -3.13
CA ALA A 12 -7.44 -4.54 -2.29
C ALA A 12 -8.17 -4.08 -1.02
N GLY A 13 -7.44 -4.02 0.08
CA GLY A 13 -7.86 -3.34 1.30
C GLY A 13 -6.91 -2.21 1.66
N ILE A 14 -7.42 -1.15 2.28
CA ILE A 14 -6.62 0.01 2.72
C ILE A 14 -6.63 0.12 4.25
N VAL A 15 -5.44 0.21 4.84
CA VAL A 15 -5.23 0.58 6.23
C VAL A 15 -4.88 2.07 6.31
N GLY A 16 -5.85 2.90 6.69
CA GLY A 16 -5.73 4.35 6.79
C GLY A 16 -6.78 5.08 5.95
N THR A 17 -7.04 6.34 6.30
CA THR A 17 -8.09 7.18 5.67
C THR A 17 -7.58 8.59 5.33
N GLY A 18 -6.26 8.78 5.43
CA GLY A 18 -5.59 10.06 5.19
C GLY A 18 -5.43 10.40 3.71
N PHE A 19 -4.59 11.40 3.43
CA PHE A 19 -4.34 11.91 2.08
C PHE A 19 -3.88 10.81 1.11
N ALA A 20 -2.84 10.06 1.47
CA ALA A 20 -2.34 8.98 0.63
C ALA A 20 -3.40 7.89 0.38
N ALA A 21 -4.13 7.47 1.42
CA ALA A 21 -5.21 6.49 1.30
C ALA A 21 -6.28 6.92 0.27
N LYS A 22 -6.67 8.20 0.25
CA LYS A 22 -7.63 8.75 -0.71
C LYS A 22 -7.10 8.68 -2.15
N LEU A 23 -5.83 9.04 -2.37
CA LEU A 23 -5.20 8.91 -3.69
C LEU A 23 -5.10 7.45 -4.15
N ARG A 24 -4.79 6.52 -3.25
CA ARG A 24 -4.77 5.08 -3.55
C ARG A 24 -6.15 4.56 -3.90
N ALA A 25 -7.18 4.94 -3.14
CA ALA A 25 -8.55 4.56 -3.43
C ALA A 25 -9.00 5.04 -4.81
N GLN A 26 -8.74 6.31 -5.14
CA GLN A 26 -9.04 6.86 -6.47
C GLN A 26 -8.31 6.10 -7.58
N THR A 27 -7.03 5.77 -7.39
CA THR A 27 -6.22 5.04 -8.37
C THR A 27 -6.76 3.62 -8.57
N LEU A 28 -7.10 2.92 -7.50
CA LEU A 28 -7.68 1.56 -7.55
C LEU A 28 -9.05 1.58 -8.24
N GLN A 29 -9.92 2.53 -7.90
CA GLN A 29 -11.24 2.63 -8.51
C GLN A 29 -11.20 2.99 -10.00
N ALA A 30 -10.14 3.67 -10.46
CA ALA A 30 -9.96 4.02 -11.85
C ALA A 30 -9.42 2.87 -12.72
N ASP A 31 -8.94 1.78 -12.11
CA ASP A 31 -8.32 0.67 -12.82
C ASP A 31 -9.17 -0.61 -12.72
N SER A 32 -9.68 -1.07 -13.87
CA SER A 32 -10.53 -2.27 -13.96
C SER A 32 -9.83 -3.55 -13.53
N ARG A 33 -8.51 -3.55 -13.35
CA ARG A 33 -7.73 -4.68 -12.84
C ARG A 33 -7.75 -4.76 -11.32
N SER A 34 -8.44 -3.85 -10.63
CA SER A 34 -8.51 -3.81 -9.17
C SER A 34 -9.90 -3.53 -8.63
N HIS A 35 -10.12 -3.96 -7.39
CA HIS A 35 -11.37 -3.76 -6.66
C HIS A 35 -11.05 -3.40 -5.21
N LEU A 36 -11.40 -2.18 -4.78
CA LEU A 36 -11.26 -1.75 -3.40
C LEU A 36 -12.43 -2.31 -2.57
N LEU A 37 -12.13 -3.31 -1.74
CA LEU A 37 -13.14 -4.08 -1.00
C LEU A 37 -13.31 -3.61 0.45
N ALA A 38 -12.20 -3.33 1.13
CA ALA A 38 -12.18 -3.07 2.57
C ALA A 38 -11.33 -1.86 2.97
N VAL A 39 -11.75 -1.17 4.03
CA VAL A 39 -10.97 -0.12 4.69
C VAL A 39 -11.02 -0.28 6.20
N CYS A 40 -9.90 -0.02 6.86
CA CYS A 40 -9.90 0.24 8.30
C CYS A 40 -9.16 1.56 8.58
N GLY A 41 -9.56 2.26 9.64
CA GLY A 41 -8.94 3.52 10.03
C GLY A 41 -9.10 3.79 11.52
N HIS A 42 -8.25 4.67 12.06
CA HIS A 42 -8.20 4.94 13.49
C HIS A 42 -9.38 5.75 14.04
N THR A 43 -10.01 6.58 13.20
CA THR A 43 -11.14 7.44 13.59
C THR A 43 -12.43 6.93 12.96
N PRO A 44 -13.37 6.34 13.72
CA PRO A 44 -14.56 5.69 13.17
C PRO A 44 -15.35 6.56 12.20
N ALA A 45 -15.59 7.83 12.54
CA ALA A 45 -16.31 8.76 11.67
C ALA A 45 -15.61 8.97 10.32
N LYS A 46 -14.28 9.11 10.30
CA LYS A 46 -13.50 9.26 9.06
C LYS A 46 -13.45 7.97 8.26
N THR A 47 -13.41 6.82 8.93
CA THR A 47 -13.46 5.50 8.28
C THR A 47 -14.79 5.27 7.60
N GLN A 48 -15.89 5.64 8.26
CA GLN A 48 -17.23 5.57 7.69
C GLN A 48 -17.40 6.51 6.49
N GLU A 49 -16.97 7.78 6.61
CA GLU A 49 -16.97 8.73 5.50
C GLU A 49 -16.16 8.24 4.30
N PHE A 50 -14.97 7.67 4.55
CA PHE A 50 -14.14 7.07 3.50
C PHE A 50 -14.84 5.89 2.83
N ALA A 51 -15.46 5.03 3.63
CA ALA A 51 -16.19 3.86 3.14
C ALA A 51 -17.37 4.24 2.24
N GLU A 52 -18.16 5.23 2.64
CA GLU A 52 -19.26 5.77 1.85
C GLU A 52 -18.77 6.43 0.56
N THR A 53 -17.71 7.24 0.64
CA THR A 53 -17.13 7.94 -0.51
C THR A 53 -16.61 6.97 -1.57
N HIS A 54 -15.99 5.88 -1.13
CA HIS A 54 -15.30 4.93 -2.02
C HIS A 54 -16.05 3.60 -2.23
N GLY A 55 -17.25 3.44 -1.66
CA GLY A 55 -18.05 2.22 -1.80
C GLY A 55 -17.37 0.96 -1.28
N THR A 56 -16.63 1.07 -0.16
CA THR A 56 -15.86 -0.03 0.46
C THR A 56 -16.46 -0.43 1.81
N THR A 57 -16.21 -1.65 2.26
CA THR A 57 -16.66 -2.12 3.57
C THR A 57 -15.72 -1.68 4.69
N VAL A 58 -16.26 -1.21 5.82
CA VAL A 58 -15.48 -0.92 7.03
C VAL A 58 -15.11 -2.22 7.72
N VAL A 59 -13.84 -2.33 8.11
CA VAL A 59 -13.31 -3.38 8.98
C VAL A 59 -12.81 -2.73 10.27
N ASP A 60 -13.10 -3.35 11.41
CA ASP A 60 -12.92 -2.74 12.73
C ASP A 60 -11.45 -2.50 13.11
N SER A 61 -10.54 -3.29 12.53
CA SER A 61 -9.12 -3.25 12.87
C SER A 61 -8.25 -3.64 11.69
N TRP A 62 -7.00 -3.16 11.70
CA TRP A 62 -6.04 -3.58 10.67
C TRP A 62 -5.73 -5.08 10.78
N GLN A 63 -5.80 -5.66 11.98
CA GLN A 63 -5.59 -7.09 12.22
C GLN A 63 -6.62 -7.92 11.45
N GLN A 64 -7.90 -7.58 11.58
CA GLN A 64 -8.96 -8.25 10.81
C GLN A 64 -8.83 -7.98 9.31
N LEU A 65 -8.40 -6.77 8.91
CA LEU A 65 -8.24 -6.43 7.50
C LEU A 65 -7.13 -7.28 6.85
N VAL A 66 -5.96 -7.42 7.49
CA VAL A 66 -4.86 -8.22 6.91
C VAL A 66 -5.20 -9.72 6.84
N GLU A 67 -6.09 -10.20 7.70
CA GLU A 67 -6.59 -11.58 7.69
C GLU A 67 -7.80 -11.79 6.78
N HIS A 68 -8.38 -10.72 6.20
CA HIS A 68 -9.61 -10.80 5.41
C HIS A 68 -9.43 -11.80 4.25
N PRO A 69 -10.25 -12.87 4.16
CA PRO A 69 -9.98 -14.01 3.27
C PRO A 69 -10.08 -13.63 1.79
N GLU A 70 -10.87 -12.62 1.46
CA GLU A 70 -11.03 -12.16 0.09
C GLU A 70 -9.97 -11.16 -0.40
N LEU A 71 -9.10 -10.63 0.48
CA LEU A 71 -8.10 -9.66 0.04
C LEU A 71 -6.87 -10.36 -0.56
N ASP A 72 -6.39 -9.83 -1.68
CA ASP A 72 -5.13 -10.21 -2.30
C ASP A 72 -3.99 -9.27 -1.91
N LEU A 73 -4.33 -7.98 -1.70
CA LEU A 73 -3.40 -6.87 -1.54
C LEU A 73 -3.84 -5.95 -0.39
N VAL A 74 -2.87 -5.51 0.43
CA VAL A 74 -3.06 -4.51 1.48
C VAL A 74 -2.23 -3.26 1.16
N PHE A 75 -2.91 -2.11 1.12
CA PHE A 75 -2.29 -0.79 1.12
C PHE A 75 -2.18 -0.27 2.56
N ILE A 76 -0.97 0.12 2.97
CA ILE A 76 -0.70 0.67 4.29
C ILE A 76 -0.43 2.17 4.12
N SER A 77 -1.37 2.98 4.57
CA SER A 77 -1.36 4.45 4.45
C SER A 77 -1.80 5.09 5.77
N THR A 78 -1.22 4.60 6.86
CA THR A 78 -1.56 4.98 8.24
C THR A 78 -0.40 5.69 8.92
N ILE A 79 -0.36 5.70 10.25
CA ILE A 79 0.73 6.28 11.02
C ILE A 79 2.04 5.48 10.86
N ASN A 80 3.15 6.17 10.62
CA ASN A 80 4.45 5.55 10.27
C ASN A 80 4.91 4.45 11.22
N ARG A 81 4.64 4.60 12.54
CA ARG A 81 5.06 3.63 13.55
C ARG A 81 4.42 2.24 13.38
N ASP A 82 3.28 2.17 12.71
CA ASP A 82 2.53 0.92 12.55
C ASP A 82 2.87 0.21 11.23
N HIS A 83 3.59 0.84 10.31
CA HIS A 83 3.82 0.29 8.96
C HIS A 83 4.51 -1.07 9.00
N GLY A 84 5.60 -1.19 9.78
CA GLY A 84 6.38 -2.43 9.85
C GLY A 84 5.59 -3.61 10.40
N GLN A 85 4.85 -3.42 11.50
CA GLN A 85 4.03 -4.48 12.10
C GLN A 85 2.87 -4.90 11.19
N ILE A 86 2.20 -3.94 10.52
CA ILE A 86 1.09 -4.24 9.61
C ILE A 86 1.60 -4.98 8.37
N ALA A 87 2.73 -4.53 7.80
CA ALA A 87 3.36 -5.18 6.65
C ALA A 87 3.75 -6.62 6.98
N ARG A 88 4.35 -6.86 8.16
CA ARG A 88 4.70 -8.21 8.63
C ARG A 88 3.47 -9.11 8.70
N ALA A 89 2.40 -8.62 9.32
CA ALA A 89 1.17 -9.38 9.49
C ALA A 89 0.51 -9.71 8.15
N ALA A 90 0.40 -8.73 7.25
CA ALA A 90 -0.13 -8.92 5.90
C ALA A 90 0.69 -9.95 5.09
N LEU A 91 2.02 -9.85 5.09
CA LEU A 91 2.89 -10.82 4.42
C LEU A 91 2.74 -12.24 5.00
N ASN A 92 2.63 -12.36 6.33
CA ASN A 92 2.40 -13.65 6.98
C ASN A 92 1.03 -14.26 6.67
N ALA A 93 0.00 -13.42 6.52
CA ALA A 93 -1.32 -13.80 6.03
C ALA A 93 -1.36 -14.08 4.51
N GLY A 94 -0.21 -14.02 3.83
CA GLY A 94 -0.09 -14.32 2.40
C GLY A 94 -0.60 -13.21 1.49
N LYS A 95 -0.70 -11.98 1.98
CA LYS A 95 -1.13 -10.81 1.19
C LYS A 95 0.06 -10.17 0.49
N HIS A 96 -0.21 -9.57 -0.67
CA HIS A 96 0.68 -8.57 -1.24
C HIS A 96 0.61 -7.29 -0.40
N VAL A 97 1.70 -6.52 -0.37
CA VAL A 97 1.79 -5.29 0.43
C VAL A 97 2.29 -4.14 -0.42
N VAL A 98 1.55 -3.04 -0.38
CA VAL A 98 2.04 -1.70 -0.75
C VAL A 98 1.99 -0.86 0.51
N THR A 99 3.09 -0.23 0.90
CA THR A 99 3.13 0.67 2.06
C THR A 99 3.62 2.05 1.66
N GLU A 100 3.01 3.10 2.19
CA GLU A 100 3.59 4.44 2.08
C GLU A 100 4.94 4.48 2.80
N TYR A 101 5.87 5.25 2.26
CA TYR A 101 7.15 5.53 2.89
C TYR A 101 6.94 6.27 4.23
N PRO A 102 7.69 5.91 5.29
CA PRO A 102 8.71 4.86 5.35
C PRO A 102 8.11 3.46 5.54
N LEU A 103 8.82 2.42 5.06
CA LEU A 103 8.44 1.01 5.31
C LEU A 103 8.43 0.67 6.81
N SER A 104 9.43 1.15 7.53
CA SER A 104 9.53 1.07 9.00
C SER A 104 10.40 2.23 9.51
N LEU A 105 10.28 2.54 10.80
CA LEU A 105 11.16 3.45 11.51
C LEU A 105 12.50 2.81 11.89
N ASP A 106 12.61 1.47 11.84
CA ASP A 106 13.85 0.72 12.06
C ASP A 106 14.33 0.10 10.73
N PRO A 107 15.52 0.47 10.22
CA PRO A 107 16.11 -0.16 9.03
C PRO A 107 16.25 -1.68 9.13
N LYS A 108 16.56 -2.23 10.31
CA LYS A 108 16.66 -3.69 10.49
C LYS A 108 15.31 -4.37 10.34
N GLU A 109 14.25 -3.72 10.83
CA GLU A 109 12.89 -4.20 10.61
C GLU A 109 12.56 -4.17 9.12
N ALA A 110 12.86 -3.08 8.41
CA ALA A 110 12.65 -2.95 6.98
C ALA A 110 13.37 -4.06 6.18
N GLU A 111 14.65 -4.34 6.47
CA GLU A 111 15.42 -5.44 5.86
C GLU A 111 14.78 -6.81 6.11
N SER A 112 14.31 -7.05 7.33
CA SER A 112 13.62 -8.30 7.68
C SER A 112 12.29 -8.47 6.93
N LEU A 113 11.59 -7.38 6.62
CA LEU A 113 10.34 -7.40 5.86
C LEU A 113 10.59 -7.71 4.38
N ILE A 114 11.67 -7.16 3.80
CA ILE A 114 12.10 -7.49 2.44
C ILE A 114 12.42 -8.99 2.34
N THR A 115 13.18 -9.50 3.30
CA THR A 115 13.52 -10.94 3.38
C THR A 115 12.26 -11.81 3.50
N LEU A 116 11.33 -11.41 4.36
CA LEU A 116 10.05 -12.11 4.55
C LEU A 116 9.20 -12.12 3.27
N ALA A 117 9.08 -10.98 2.59
CA ALA A 117 8.30 -10.86 1.35
C ALA A 117 8.84 -11.80 0.27
N ASN A 118 10.17 -11.85 0.10
CA ASN A 118 10.83 -12.77 -0.80
C ASN A 118 10.57 -14.24 -0.42
N ALA A 119 10.73 -14.59 0.85
CA ALA A 119 10.49 -15.95 1.33
C ALA A 119 9.02 -16.41 1.16
N LYS A 120 8.07 -15.48 1.26
CA LYS A 120 6.63 -15.74 1.05
C LYS A 120 6.22 -15.70 -0.42
N GLY A 121 7.10 -15.28 -1.34
CA GLY A 121 6.75 -15.06 -2.74
C GLY A 121 5.69 -13.97 -2.91
N LYS A 122 5.74 -12.91 -2.10
CA LYS A 122 4.76 -11.81 -2.10
C LYS A 122 5.44 -10.50 -2.47
N LEU A 123 4.75 -9.70 -3.30
CA LEU A 123 5.08 -8.29 -3.51
C LEU A 123 5.14 -7.54 -2.18
N LEU A 124 6.25 -6.82 -1.98
CA LEU A 124 6.37 -5.72 -1.03
C LEU A 124 6.85 -4.50 -1.82
N HIS A 125 5.98 -3.52 -1.98
CA HIS A 125 6.29 -2.25 -2.65
C HIS A 125 6.22 -1.11 -1.65
N VAL A 126 7.25 -0.26 -1.63
CA VAL A 126 7.26 0.96 -0.82
C VAL A 126 6.91 2.10 -1.74
N GLU A 127 5.75 2.69 -1.51
CA GLU A 127 5.32 3.84 -2.27
C GLU A 127 5.88 5.14 -1.74
N HIS A 128 6.42 5.94 -2.65
CA HIS A 128 6.92 7.26 -2.33
C HIS A 128 6.42 8.24 -3.38
N ILE A 129 5.28 8.88 -3.08
CA ILE A 129 4.56 9.77 -4.00
C ILE A 129 5.48 10.86 -4.57
N GLU A 130 6.43 11.37 -3.76
CA GLU A 130 7.40 12.39 -4.19
C GLU A 130 8.27 11.90 -5.35
N LEU A 131 8.76 10.65 -5.32
CA LEU A 131 9.59 10.10 -6.40
C LEU A 131 8.83 9.96 -7.72
N LEU A 132 7.51 9.80 -7.65
CA LEU A 132 6.64 9.73 -8.83
C LEU A 132 6.12 11.11 -9.26
N GLY A 133 6.36 12.14 -8.46
CA GLY A 133 5.94 13.51 -8.73
C GLY A 133 6.67 14.12 -9.94
N GLY A 134 5.96 14.99 -10.68
CA GLY A 134 6.51 15.64 -11.87
C GLY A 134 7.80 16.42 -11.59
N LEU A 135 7.94 17.00 -10.40
CA LEU A 135 9.16 17.70 -10.00
C LEU A 135 10.35 16.75 -9.86
N HIS A 136 10.20 15.64 -9.12
CA HIS A 136 11.27 14.64 -8.98
C HIS A 136 11.67 14.09 -10.35
N GLN A 137 10.69 13.74 -11.19
CA GLN A 137 10.94 13.23 -12.53
C GLN A 137 11.68 14.26 -13.40
N ALA A 138 11.26 15.53 -13.36
CA ALA A 138 11.92 16.62 -14.10
C ALA A 138 13.36 16.87 -13.60
N LEU A 139 13.58 16.83 -12.28
CA LEU A 139 14.91 16.91 -11.68
C LEU A 139 15.78 15.75 -12.16
N ARG A 140 15.28 14.51 -12.06
CA ARG A 140 15.99 13.30 -12.49
C ARG A 140 16.37 13.34 -13.97
N GLN A 141 15.48 13.82 -14.83
CA GLN A 141 15.74 13.99 -16.27
C GLN A 141 16.75 15.10 -16.56
N SER A 142 16.86 16.09 -15.67
CA SER A 142 17.75 17.24 -15.83
C SER A 142 19.11 17.05 -15.17
N LEU A 143 19.26 16.08 -14.25
CA LEU A 143 20.53 15.77 -13.56
C LEU A 143 21.73 15.64 -14.51
N PRO A 144 21.64 14.96 -15.68
CA PRO A 144 22.78 14.87 -16.60
C PRO A 144 23.22 16.21 -17.20
N LYS A 145 22.37 17.25 -17.16
CA LYS A 145 22.61 18.56 -17.77
C LYS A 145 23.37 19.53 -16.85
N ILE A 146 23.45 19.23 -15.55
CA ILE A 146 23.98 20.17 -14.54
C ILE A 146 25.39 19.81 -14.06
N GLY A 147 26.04 18.82 -14.68
CA GLY A 147 27.35 18.33 -14.25
C GLY A 147 27.27 17.40 -13.04
N GLN A 148 28.33 17.33 -12.24
CA GLN A 148 28.39 16.48 -11.04
C GLN A 148 27.72 17.20 -9.86
N PRO A 149 26.65 16.63 -9.25
CA PRO A 149 26.09 17.16 -8.03
C PRO A 149 27.14 17.18 -6.92
N VAL A 150 27.28 18.32 -6.24
CA VAL A 150 28.22 18.51 -5.12
C VAL A 150 27.49 18.59 -3.77
N TYR A 151 26.15 18.60 -3.78
CA TYR A 151 25.24 18.44 -2.64
C TYR A 151 23.82 18.13 -3.14
#